data_AF-A0A7Y0J9U3-F1
#
_entry.id   AF-A0A7Y0J9U3-F1
#
_cell.length_a   1.000
_cell.length_b   1.000
_cell.length_c   1.000
_cell.angle_alpha   90.00
_cell.angle_beta   90.00
_cell.angle_gamma   90.00
#
_symmetry.space_group_name_H-M   'P 1'
#
loop_
_entity.id
_entity.type
_entity.pdbx_description
1 polymer ?
#
loop_
_entity_poly.entity_id
_entity_poly.type
_entity_poly.pdbx_seq_one_letter_code
_entity_poly.pdbx_strand_id
1 'polypeptide(L)'
;MTVRGHQGMVVIMRFLRRQGTLCRTCALATFRDMQAATLVQGWWGPLSVVITPITLLINLGALSTIRRLPEPVAPGPRPPLNPGKPVFKRPEGILALVPLGLFALAVLAVPVLLVIGLLAGPSDGGSDNATTPLTAGSCARNDADWPDQKLRPVDCGSPDAGLRVLAPQNGTCAPGDYIAYPEYSADGATSLCLHPVKNQ
;
A
#
# COMPACT_ATOMS: atom_id res chain seq x y z
N MET A 1 -39.91 -14.61 3.77
CA MET A 1 -38.43 -14.55 3.62
C MET A 1 -38.02 -13.11 3.41
N THR A 2 -36.84 -12.70 3.86
CA THR A 2 -36.37 -11.31 3.71
C THR A 2 -35.16 -11.25 2.80
N VAL A 3 -35.29 -10.58 1.66
CA VAL A 3 -34.17 -10.33 0.75
C VAL A 3 -33.68 -8.90 1.00
N ARG A 4 -32.39 -8.75 1.28
CA ARG A 4 -31.74 -7.47 1.56
C ARG A 4 -30.81 -7.13 0.38
N GLY A 5 -31.06 -6.01 -0.28
CA GLY A 5 -30.19 -5.41 -1.29
C GLY A 5 -29.50 -4.16 -0.74
N HIS A 6 -28.26 -3.93 -1.14
CA HIS A 6 -27.49 -2.75 -0.76
C HIS A 6 -27.10 -1.99 -2.03
N GLN A 7 -27.66 -0.81 -2.25
CA GLN A 7 -27.29 0.05 -3.38
C GLN A 7 -26.51 1.25 -2.87
N GLY A 8 -25.25 1.39 -3.29
CA GLY A 8 -24.46 2.60 -3.05
C GLY A 8 -24.60 3.58 -4.23
N MET A 9 -25.04 4.80 -3.97
CA MET A 9 -24.72 5.93 -4.82
C MET A 9 -23.65 6.75 -4.10
N VAL A 10 -22.83 7.48 -4.85
CA VAL A 10 -21.67 8.29 -4.40
C VAL A 10 -21.94 9.11 -3.11
N VAL A 11 -23.21 9.45 -2.82
CA VAL A 11 -23.62 10.20 -1.61
C VAL A 11 -24.69 9.48 -0.75
N ILE A 12 -25.41 8.47 -1.27
CA ILE A 12 -26.60 7.89 -0.62
C ILE A 12 -26.53 6.36 -0.61
N MET A 13 -26.59 5.77 0.58
CA MET A 13 -26.73 4.31 0.77
C MET A 13 -28.21 3.94 0.86
N ARG A 14 -28.70 3.11 -0.06
CA ARG A 14 -30.08 2.59 -0.06
C ARG A 14 -30.11 1.11 0.29
N PHE A 15 -30.52 0.82 1.51
CA PHE A 15 -30.84 -0.54 1.96
C PHE A 15 -32.24 -0.92 1.48
N LEU A 16 -32.34 -1.66 0.38
CA LEU A 16 -33.61 -2.18 -0.10
C LEU A 16 -33.93 -3.49 0.63
N ARG A 17 -34.97 -3.49 1.46
CA ARG A 17 -35.52 -4.70 2.09
C ARG A 17 -36.82 -5.07 1.39
N ARG A 18 -36.86 -6.20 0.67
CA ARG A 18 -38.13 -6.79 0.20
C ARG A 18 -38.52 -7.92 1.15
N GLN A 19 -39.63 -7.72 1.86
CA GLN A 19 -40.27 -8.75 2.67
C GLN A 19 -41.55 -9.20 1.96
N GLY A 20 -41.70 -10.51 1.75
CA GLY A 20 -42.88 -11.08 1.12
C GLY A 20 -42.85 -12.61 1.10
N THR A 21 -44.00 -13.21 0.80
CA THR A 21 -44.17 -14.63 0.47
C THR A 21 -43.89 -14.81 -1.02
N LEU A 22 -42.68 -15.25 -1.36
CA LEU A 22 -42.27 -15.46 -2.75
C LEU A 22 -42.23 -16.96 -3.05
N CYS A 23 -42.49 -17.34 -4.30
CA CYS A 23 -42.21 -18.68 -4.78
C CYS A 23 -40.68 -18.89 -4.94
N ARG A 24 -40.18 -20.13 -5.02
CA ARG A 24 -38.73 -20.42 -5.16
C ARG A 24 -38.09 -19.66 -6.33
N THR A 25 -38.73 -19.68 -7.50
CA THR A 25 -38.26 -19.00 -8.72
C THR A 25 -38.36 -17.48 -8.62
N CYS A 26 -39.45 -16.97 -8.04
CA CYS A 26 -39.67 -15.55 -7.76
C CYS A 26 -38.59 -14.99 -6.81
N ALA A 27 -38.27 -15.74 -5.75
CA ALA A 27 -37.25 -15.38 -4.77
C ALA A 27 -35.85 -15.40 -5.40
N LEU A 28 -35.56 -16.40 -6.24
CA LEU A 28 -34.31 -16.49 -7.01
C LEU A 28 -34.12 -15.32 -7.98
N ALA A 29 -35.16 -14.94 -8.72
CA ALA A 29 -35.11 -13.80 -9.64
C ALA A 29 -34.83 -12.50 -8.88
N THR A 30 -35.59 -12.25 -7.82
CA THR A 30 -35.44 -11.06 -6.98
C THR A 30 -34.05 -10.99 -6.33
N PHE A 31 -33.53 -12.13 -5.86
CA PHE A 31 -32.18 -12.22 -5.31
C PHE A 31 -31.11 -11.85 -6.34
N ARG A 32 -31.20 -12.39 -7.56
CA ARG A 32 -30.22 -12.15 -8.62
C ARG A 32 -30.19 -10.69 -9.07
N ASP A 33 -31.35 -10.06 -9.23
CA ASP A 33 -31.43 -8.65 -9.60
C ASP A 33 -30.87 -7.73 -8.52
N MET A 34 -31.19 -7.99 -7.24
CA MET A 34 -30.64 -7.19 -6.15
C MET A 34 -29.14 -7.38 -5.95
N GLN A 35 -28.63 -8.60 -6.12
CA GLN A 35 -27.20 -8.88 -6.05
C GLN A 35 -26.46 -8.18 -7.18
N ALA A 36 -26.96 -8.26 -8.42
CA ALA A 36 -26.38 -7.56 -9.56
C ALA A 36 -26.33 -6.05 -9.32
N ALA A 37 -27.41 -5.44 -8.84
CA ALA A 37 -27.40 -4.02 -8.53
C ALA A 37 -26.46 -3.65 -7.38
N THR A 38 -26.36 -4.50 -6.35
CA THR A 38 -25.39 -4.34 -5.24
C THR A 38 -23.95 -4.41 -5.73
N LEU A 39 -23.68 -5.31 -6.67
CA LEU A 39 -22.41 -5.48 -7.36
C LEU A 39 -22.11 -4.36 -8.38
N VAL A 40 -23.04 -3.49 -8.75
CA VAL A 40 -22.74 -2.36 -9.66
C VAL A 40 -22.63 -1.06 -8.88
N GLN A 41 -23.43 -0.92 -7.83
CA GLN A 41 -23.58 0.33 -7.09
C GLN A 41 -22.82 0.32 -5.75
N GLY A 42 -22.45 -0.84 -5.21
CA GLY A 42 -21.79 -0.92 -3.92
C GLY A 42 -20.31 -0.44 -3.88
N TRP A 43 -19.72 -0.02 -5.00
CA TRP A 43 -18.29 0.29 -5.10
C TRP A 43 -17.94 1.78 -5.05
N TRP A 44 -18.93 2.65 -5.22
CA TRP A 44 -18.68 4.07 -5.45
C TRP A 44 -18.32 4.86 -4.17
N GLY A 45 -18.20 4.20 -3.02
CA GLY A 45 -17.84 4.84 -1.74
C GLY A 45 -16.77 4.05 -0.97
N PRO A 46 -15.82 4.73 -0.30
CA PRO A 46 -14.71 4.07 0.41
C PRO A 46 -15.17 3.13 1.53
N LEU A 47 -16.22 3.50 2.27
CA LEU A 47 -16.85 2.62 3.26
C LEU A 47 -17.55 1.42 2.60
N SER A 48 -18.08 1.62 1.39
CA SER A 48 -18.85 0.61 0.66
C SER A 48 -17.96 -0.49 0.09
N VAL A 49 -16.66 -0.25 -0.14
CA VAL A 49 -15.67 -1.27 -0.54
C VAL A 49 -15.50 -2.36 0.52
N VAL A 50 -15.67 -2.04 1.81
CA VAL A 50 -15.59 -3.01 2.92
C VAL A 50 -16.96 -3.64 3.22
N ILE A 51 -18.05 -2.85 3.12
CA ILE A 51 -19.40 -3.33 3.45
C ILE A 51 -19.98 -4.25 2.37
N THR A 52 -19.61 -4.06 1.09
CA THR A 52 -20.07 -4.92 -0.01
C THR A 52 -19.70 -6.39 0.16
N PRO A 53 -18.44 -6.80 0.42
CA PRO A 53 -18.09 -8.21 0.58
C PRO A 53 -18.82 -8.84 1.77
N ILE A 54 -18.96 -8.13 2.89
CA ILE A 54 -19.74 -8.60 4.06
C ILE A 54 -21.20 -8.83 3.67
N THR A 55 -21.78 -7.89 2.90
CA THR A 55 -23.17 -7.98 2.45
C THR A 55 -23.38 -9.10 1.43
N LEU A 56 -22.40 -9.37 0.56
CA LEU A 56 -22.41 -10.52 -0.35
C LEU A 56 -22.35 -11.84 0.42
N LEU A 57 -21.50 -11.94 1.44
CA LEU A 57 -21.39 -13.12 2.31
C LEU A 57 -22.70 -13.40 3.06
N ILE A 58 -23.33 -12.39 3.66
CA ILE A 58 -24.63 -12.52 4.33
C ILE A 58 -25.71 -12.96 3.32
N ASN A 59 -25.63 -12.48 2.07
CA ASN A 59 -26.56 -12.86 1.01
C ASN A 59 -26.39 -14.30 0.51
N LEU A 60 -25.23 -14.94 0.68
CA LEU A 60 -25.08 -16.39 0.44
C LEU A 60 -25.95 -17.21 1.39
N GLY A 61 -26.13 -16.74 2.63
CA GLY A 61 -27.08 -17.33 3.58
C GLY A 61 -28.52 -17.28 3.06
N ALA A 62 -28.93 -16.14 2.49
CA ALA A 62 -30.25 -15.99 1.86
C ALA A 62 -30.41 -16.93 0.64
N LEU A 63 -29.36 -17.13 -0.15
CA LEU A 63 -29.37 -18.08 -1.27
C LEU A 63 -29.55 -19.53 -0.79
N SER A 64 -28.91 -19.92 0.32
CA SER A 64 -29.11 -21.23 0.95
C SER A 64 -30.57 -21.44 1.37
N THR A 65 -31.17 -20.44 2.03
CA THR A 65 -32.59 -20.49 2.40
C THR A 65 -33.49 -20.59 1.16
N ILE A 66 -33.22 -19.82 0.10
CA ILE A 66 -34.01 -19.87 -1.15
C ILE A 66 -33.89 -21.24 -1.83
N ARG A 67 -32.69 -21.85 -1.84
CA ARG A 67 -32.50 -23.20 -2.38
C ARG A 67 -33.22 -24.26 -1.56
N ARG A 68 -33.49 -24.05 -0.27
CA ARG A 68 -34.25 -24.99 0.56
C ARG A 68 -35.76 -24.91 0.36
N LEU A 69 -36.27 -23.93 -0.37
CA LEU A 69 -37.70 -23.86 -0.66
C LEU A 69 -38.13 -24.98 -1.62
N PRO A 70 -39.33 -25.57 -1.41
CA PRO A 70 -39.90 -26.50 -2.36
C PRO A 70 -40.19 -25.82 -3.70
N GLU A 71 -40.19 -26.60 -4.77
CA GLU A 71 -40.58 -26.10 -6.08
C GLU A 71 -42.07 -25.71 -6.10
N PRO A 72 -42.47 -24.72 -6.91
CA PRO A 72 -43.87 -24.34 -7.01
C PRO A 72 -44.69 -25.53 -7.56
N VAL A 73 -45.53 -26.12 -6.72
CA VAL A 73 -46.40 -27.25 -7.08
C VAL A 73 -47.72 -26.82 -7.75
N ALA A 74 -48.05 -25.52 -7.71
CA ALA A 74 -49.25 -24.96 -8.33
C ALA A 74 -48.98 -23.56 -8.90
N PRO A 75 -49.62 -23.16 -10.02
CA PRO A 75 -49.56 -21.80 -10.52
C PRO A 75 -50.13 -20.83 -9.49
N GLY A 76 -49.35 -19.81 -9.13
CA GLY A 76 -49.84 -18.71 -8.30
C GLY A 76 -50.68 -17.71 -9.11
N PRO A 77 -51.28 -16.70 -8.45
CA PRO A 77 -52.06 -15.66 -9.11
C PRO A 77 -51.25 -14.74 -10.05
N ARG A 78 -49.92 -14.89 -10.08
CA ARG A 78 -49.05 -14.22 -11.05
C ARG A 78 -48.13 -15.24 -11.72
N PRO A 79 -47.79 -15.04 -13.01
CA PRO A 79 -46.78 -15.84 -13.69
C PRO A 79 -45.45 -15.84 -12.92
N PRO A 80 -44.74 -16.98 -12.85
CA PRO A 80 -43.44 -17.04 -12.20
C PRO A 80 -42.42 -16.15 -12.93
N LEU A 81 -41.63 -15.39 -12.16
CA LEU A 81 -40.52 -14.63 -12.73
C LEU A 81 -39.44 -15.58 -13.24
N ASN A 82 -38.92 -15.31 -14.44
CA ASN A 82 -37.77 -16.02 -14.96
C ASN A 82 -36.50 -15.53 -14.24
N PRO A 83 -35.79 -16.40 -13.50
CA PRO A 83 -34.62 -16.00 -12.73
C PRO A 83 -33.39 -15.70 -13.62
N GLY A 84 -33.48 -15.91 -14.93
CA GLY A 84 -32.46 -15.49 -15.91
C GLY A 84 -31.08 -16.10 -15.69
N LYS A 85 -30.05 -15.47 -16.28
CA LYS A 85 -28.65 -15.93 -16.16
C LYS A 85 -28.08 -15.62 -14.76
N PRO A 86 -27.19 -16.49 -14.21
CA PRO A 86 -26.49 -16.26 -12.95
C PRO A 86 -25.72 -14.92 -12.95
N VAL A 87 -25.59 -14.31 -11.77
CA VAL A 87 -24.97 -12.99 -11.59
C VAL A 87 -23.56 -12.92 -12.20
N PHE A 88 -22.72 -13.93 -11.97
CA PHE A 88 -21.35 -14.00 -12.50
C PHE A 88 -21.26 -14.37 -14.00
N LYS A 89 -22.38 -14.71 -14.66
CA LYS A 89 -22.43 -14.94 -16.12
C LYS A 89 -22.94 -13.72 -16.89
N ARG A 90 -23.11 -12.57 -16.23
CA ARG A 90 -23.46 -11.29 -16.85
C ARG A 90 -22.22 -10.38 -16.87
N PRO A 91 -22.02 -9.57 -17.92
CA PRO A 91 -20.89 -8.65 -18.00
C PRO A 91 -20.85 -7.69 -16.81
N GLU A 92 -22.02 -7.28 -16.32
CA GLU A 92 -22.20 -6.50 -15.09
C GLU A 92 -21.60 -7.16 -13.84
N GLY A 93 -21.72 -8.50 -13.74
CA GLY A 93 -21.15 -9.27 -12.63
C GLY A 93 -19.64 -9.50 -12.74
N ILE A 94 -19.08 -9.49 -13.97
CA ILE A 94 -17.64 -9.58 -14.19
C ILE A 94 -16.98 -8.23 -13.90
N LEU A 95 -17.57 -7.13 -14.36
CA LEU A 95 -17.07 -5.78 -14.09
C LEU A 95 -17.05 -5.49 -12.58
N ALA A 96 -17.99 -6.06 -11.84
CA ALA A 96 -18.04 -6.00 -10.39
C ALA A 96 -16.92 -6.77 -9.66
N LEU A 97 -16.26 -7.73 -10.31
CA LEU A 97 -15.12 -8.45 -9.73
C LEU A 97 -13.83 -7.63 -9.80
N VAL A 98 -13.75 -6.65 -10.70
CA VAL A 98 -12.57 -5.79 -10.88
C VAL A 98 -12.21 -5.00 -9.61
N PRO A 99 -13.12 -4.25 -8.97
CA PRO A 99 -12.79 -3.53 -7.73
C PRO A 99 -12.51 -4.48 -6.56
N LEU A 100 -13.16 -5.66 -6.52
CA LEU A 100 -12.90 -6.69 -5.51
C LEU A 100 -11.48 -7.26 -5.66
N GLY A 101 -11.05 -7.50 -6.90
CA GLY A 101 -9.69 -7.92 -7.23
C GLY A 101 -8.65 -6.86 -6.90
N LEU A 102 -8.92 -5.59 -7.22
CA LEU A 102 -8.04 -4.46 -6.87
C LEU A 102 -7.91 -4.29 -5.34
N PHE A 103 -9.01 -4.41 -4.60
CA PHE A 103 -8.98 -4.34 -3.15
C PHE A 103 -8.20 -5.51 -2.53
N ALA A 104 -8.44 -6.74 -2.99
CA ALA A 104 -7.68 -7.90 -2.54
C ALA A 104 -6.19 -7.76 -2.85
N LEU A 105 -5.86 -7.24 -4.04
CA LEU A 105 -4.49 -6.95 -4.44
C LEU A 105 -3.87 -5.88 -3.53
N ALA A 106 -4.57 -4.79 -3.21
CA ALA A 106 -4.06 -3.76 -2.31
C ALA A 106 -3.83 -4.31 -0.88
N VAL A 107 -4.78 -5.08 -0.35
CA VAL A 107 -4.67 -5.71 0.98
C VAL A 107 -3.49 -6.69 1.06
N LEU A 108 -3.14 -7.37 -0.03
CA LEU A 108 -1.98 -8.26 -0.10
C LEU A 108 -0.68 -7.52 -0.41
N ALA A 109 -0.73 -6.52 -1.29
CA ALA A 109 0.44 -5.77 -1.73
C ALA A 109 0.98 -4.85 -0.63
N VAL A 110 0.12 -4.20 0.16
CA VAL A 110 0.56 -3.31 1.25
C VAL A 110 1.43 -4.02 2.29
N PRO A 111 1.03 -5.16 2.91
CA PRO A 111 1.89 -5.85 3.86
C PRO A 111 3.15 -6.43 3.19
N VAL A 112 3.05 -6.90 1.95
CA VAL A 112 4.22 -7.38 1.19
C VAL A 112 5.22 -6.24 0.95
N LEU A 113 4.74 -5.07 0.51
CA LEU A 113 5.57 -3.88 0.30
C LEU A 113 6.13 -3.34 1.62
N LEU A 114 5.39 -3.44 2.72
CA LEU A 114 5.85 -3.05 4.05
C LEU A 114 6.96 -3.98 4.54
N VAL A 115 6.81 -5.29 4.35
CA VAL A 115 7.87 -6.29 4.63
C VAL A 115 9.08 -6.06 3.72
N ILE A 116 8.87 -5.80 2.43
CA ILE A 116 9.96 -5.47 1.50
C ILE A 116 10.67 -4.19 1.95
N GLY A 117 9.95 -3.14 2.34
CA GLY A 117 10.54 -1.90 2.87
C GLY A 117 11.31 -2.12 4.18
N LEU A 118 10.84 -3.03 5.04
CA LEU A 118 11.53 -3.41 6.27
C LEU A 118 12.81 -4.22 5.99
N LEU A 119 12.81 -5.07 4.95
CA LEU A 119 13.94 -5.93 4.57
C LEU A 119 14.95 -5.24 3.66
N ALA A 120 14.50 -4.33 2.79
CA ALA A 120 15.34 -3.62 1.82
C ALA A 120 16.07 -2.42 2.45
N GLY A 121 15.72 -2.03 3.68
CA GLY A 121 16.21 -0.81 4.32
C GLY A 121 15.72 0.46 3.60
N PRO A 122 15.79 1.64 4.23
CA PRO A 122 15.57 2.89 3.53
C PRO A 122 16.52 2.97 2.34
N SER A 123 15.98 3.13 1.14
CA SER A 123 16.78 3.57 0.00
C SER A 123 17.17 5.01 0.30
N ASP A 124 18.45 5.28 0.53
CA ASP A 124 18.98 6.61 0.86
C ASP A 124 18.76 7.61 -0.29
N GLY A 125 17.53 8.09 -0.42
CA GLY A 125 17.13 9.26 -1.17
C GLY A 125 17.23 10.47 -0.27
N GLY A 126 18.45 10.95 -0.04
CA GLY A 126 18.76 12.28 0.48
C GLY A 126 17.88 12.80 1.60
N SER A 127 18.16 12.39 2.85
CA SER A 127 17.70 13.10 4.04
C SER A 127 18.91 13.36 4.95
N ASP A 128 19.28 14.64 5.05
CA ASP A 128 20.49 15.18 5.66
C ASP A 128 20.54 15.00 7.19
N ASN A 129 20.96 13.83 7.71
CA ASN A 129 21.45 13.74 9.10
C ASN A 129 22.25 12.47 9.46
N ALA A 130 22.50 11.55 8.53
CA ALA A 130 23.41 10.43 8.77
C ALA A 130 24.81 10.80 8.26
N THR A 131 25.61 11.42 9.13
CA THR A 131 27.03 11.67 8.87
C THR A 131 27.72 10.32 8.66
N THR A 132 28.25 10.08 7.46
CA THR A 132 28.99 8.83 7.20
C THR A 132 30.36 8.92 7.86
N PRO A 133 30.71 8.01 8.78
CA PRO A 133 31.99 8.09 9.46
C PRO A 133 33.14 7.91 8.48
N LEU A 134 34.13 8.79 8.59
CA LEU A 134 35.39 8.76 7.85
C LEU A 134 36.38 7.84 8.59
N THR A 135 37.24 7.17 7.83
CA THR A 135 38.27 6.28 8.37
C THR A 135 39.65 6.85 8.07
N ALA A 136 40.57 6.81 9.02
CA ALA A 136 41.95 7.22 8.76
C ALA A 136 42.55 6.40 7.60
N GLY A 137 43.15 7.09 6.64
CA GLY A 137 43.63 6.51 5.38
C GLY A 137 42.65 6.61 4.21
N SER A 138 41.37 6.94 4.45
CA SER A 138 40.41 7.22 3.37
C SER A 138 40.59 8.62 2.79
N CYS A 139 39.94 8.87 1.65
CA CYS A 139 39.83 10.21 1.07
C CYS A 139 38.41 10.74 1.24
N ALA A 140 38.32 12.06 1.28
CA ALA A 140 37.07 12.76 1.46
C ALA A 140 37.00 13.98 0.55
N ARG A 141 35.77 14.45 0.31
CA ARG A 141 35.47 15.74 -0.31
C ARG A 141 34.64 16.56 0.66
N ASN A 142 34.93 17.85 0.77
CA ASN A 142 34.01 18.79 1.40
C ASN A 142 33.08 19.35 0.33
N ASP A 143 31.78 19.11 0.46
CA ASP A 143 30.75 19.67 -0.43
C ASP A 143 30.29 21.08 0.02
N ALA A 144 30.82 21.57 1.15
CA ALA A 144 30.55 22.91 1.68
C ALA A 144 31.80 23.80 1.63
N ASP A 145 31.59 25.12 1.74
CA ASP A 145 32.67 26.09 1.85
C ASP A 145 33.16 26.17 3.30
N TRP A 146 34.48 26.19 3.50
CA TRP A 146 35.06 26.35 4.84
C TRP A 146 34.59 27.66 5.50
N PRO A 147 34.25 27.65 6.80
CA PRO A 147 34.51 26.59 7.79
C PRO A 147 33.44 25.48 7.85
N ASP A 148 32.37 25.58 7.07
CA ASP A 148 31.31 24.58 7.07
C ASP A 148 31.81 23.24 6.50
N GLN A 149 31.36 22.15 7.12
CA GLN A 149 31.79 20.80 6.79
C GLN A 149 30.60 19.97 6.32
N LYS A 150 30.62 19.57 5.05
CA LYS A 150 29.77 18.51 4.50
C LYS A 150 30.69 17.46 3.89
N LEU A 151 31.36 16.71 4.76
CA LEU A 151 32.38 15.74 4.34
C LEU A 151 31.71 14.45 3.89
N ARG A 152 32.15 13.94 2.75
CA ARG A 152 31.74 12.62 2.25
C ARG A 152 32.96 11.78 1.89
N PRO A 153 32.94 10.46 2.17
CA PRO A 153 33.99 9.57 1.69
C PRO A 153 33.94 9.50 0.16
N VAL A 154 35.12 9.55 -0.46
CA VAL A 154 35.29 9.39 -1.91
C VAL A 154 36.44 8.43 -2.19
N ASP A 155 36.43 7.82 -3.36
CA ASP A 155 37.56 7.03 -3.83
C ASP A 155 38.80 7.92 -3.99
N CYS A 156 39.94 7.50 -3.44
CA CYS A 156 41.18 8.28 -3.48
C CYS A 156 41.75 8.47 -4.89
N GLY A 157 41.36 7.64 -5.86
CA GLY A 157 41.72 7.80 -7.27
C GLY A 157 40.80 8.74 -8.05
N SER A 158 39.72 9.24 -7.43
CA SER A 158 38.81 10.19 -8.05
C SER A 158 39.43 11.60 -8.12
N PRO A 159 39.21 12.37 -9.21
CA PRO A 159 39.60 13.78 -9.27
C PRO A 159 38.89 14.64 -8.21
N ASP A 160 37.82 14.12 -7.61
CA ASP A 160 37.05 14.77 -6.55
C ASP A 160 37.65 14.57 -5.14
N ALA A 161 38.71 13.76 -5.01
CA ALA A 161 39.40 13.49 -3.74
C ALA A 161 40.30 14.65 -3.31
N GLY A 162 39.69 15.73 -2.82
CA GLY A 162 40.41 16.94 -2.37
C GLY A 162 41.04 16.85 -0.98
N LEU A 163 40.67 15.86 -0.16
CA LEU A 163 41.16 15.71 1.22
C LEU A 163 41.56 14.27 1.52
N ARG A 164 42.66 14.09 2.25
CA ARG A 164 43.08 12.81 2.83
C ARG A 164 42.82 12.82 4.33
N VAL A 165 42.15 11.78 4.81
CA VAL A 165 41.77 11.63 6.22
C VAL A 165 42.91 10.96 6.99
N LEU A 166 43.35 11.57 8.09
CA LEU A 166 44.43 11.10 8.94
C LEU A 166 43.97 11.03 10.40
N ALA A 167 44.52 10.07 11.14
CA ALA A 167 44.35 10.03 12.58
C ALA A 167 45.23 11.11 13.24
N PRO A 168 44.76 11.77 14.31
CA PRO A 168 45.57 12.74 15.04
C PRO A 168 46.80 12.07 15.67
N GLN A 169 47.95 12.74 15.61
CA GLN A 169 49.17 12.29 16.26
C GLN A 169 49.29 12.97 17.62
N ASN A 170 49.29 12.19 18.69
CA ASN A 170 49.31 12.69 20.07
C ASN A 170 48.17 13.70 20.36
N GLY A 171 47.00 13.50 19.75
CA GLY A 171 45.83 14.38 19.89
C GLY A 171 45.89 15.68 19.05
N THR A 172 46.88 15.82 18.17
CA THR A 172 47.07 17.02 17.34
C THR A 172 47.15 16.69 15.85
N CYS A 173 46.69 17.63 15.02
CA CYS A 173 46.82 17.58 13.57
C CYS A 173 48.08 18.33 13.12
N ALA A 174 48.61 17.98 11.94
CA ALA A 174 49.78 18.66 11.40
C ALA A 174 49.45 20.11 11.00
N PRO A 175 50.43 21.02 11.01
CA PRO A 175 50.22 22.39 10.55
C PRO A 175 49.72 22.41 9.09
N GLY A 176 48.58 23.07 8.85
CA GLY A 176 47.97 23.16 7.53
C GLY A 176 46.85 22.15 7.26
N ASP A 177 46.61 21.21 8.18
CA ASP A 177 45.46 20.30 8.11
C ASP A 177 44.19 20.99 8.66
N TYR A 178 43.04 20.65 8.09
CA TYR A 178 41.74 21.01 8.66
C TYR A 178 41.33 19.97 9.70
N ILE A 179 40.52 20.39 10.67
CA ILE A 179 40.02 19.52 11.75
C ILE A 179 38.58 19.15 11.45
N ALA A 180 38.30 17.86 11.26
CA ALA A 180 36.95 17.36 11.10
C ALA A 180 36.16 17.47 12.42
N TYR A 181 34.86 17.76 12.34
CA TYR A 181 33.98 17.62 13.51
C TYR A 181 33.97 16.16 14.02
N PRO A 182 33.88 15.93 15.35
CA PRO A 182 33.89 14.58 15.92
C PRO A 182 32.79 13.66 15.38
N GLU A 183 31.67 14.21 14.90
CA GLU A 183 30.61 13.45 14.23
C GLU A 183 31.06 12.68 12.98
N TYR A 184 32.19 13.05 12.39
CA TYR A 184 32.78 12.36 11.24
C TYR A 184 33.67 11.18 11.63
N SER A 185 33.89 10.89 12.91
CA SER A 185 34.64 9.70 13.32
C SER A 185 33.72 8.53 13.66
N ALA A 186 34.25 7.31 13.55
CA ALA A 186 33.51 6.09 13.88
C ALA A 186 33.05 6.02 15.35
N ASP A 187 33.75 6.71 16.25
CA ASP A 187 33.42 6.80 17.68
C ASP A 187 32.59 8.04 18.04
N GLY A 188 32.36 8.96 17.10
CA GLY A 188 31.66 10.23 17.33
C GLY A 188 32.36 11.22 18.28
N ALA A 189 33.61 10.93 18.67
CA ALA A 189 34.32 11.66 19.72
C ALA A 189 35.71 12.15 19.28
N THR A 190 36.33 11.50 18.30
CA THR A 190 37.67 11.82 17.83
C THR A 190 37.65 12.79 16.65
N SER A 191 38.23 13.98 16.79
CA SER A 191 38.46 14.86 15.64
C SER A 191 39.54 14.28 14.72
N LEU A 192 39.16 13.99 13.47
CA LEU A 192 40.10 13.52 12.43
C LEU A 192 40.81 14.71 11.77
N CYS A 193 42.00 14.46 11.23
CA CYS A 193 42.78 15.45 10.50
C CYS A 193 42.55 15.32 8.99
N LEU A 194 42.34 16.44 8.30
CA LEU A 194 42.02 16.50 6.88
C LEU A 194 43.16 17.22 6.15
N HIS A 195 44.00 16.43 5.49
CA HIS A 195 45.14 16.94 4.73
C HIS A 195 44.72 17.27 3.29
N PRO A 196 44.88 18.51 2.81
CA PRO A 196 44.58 18.87 1.43
C PRO A 196 45.51 18.15 0.45
N VAL A 197 44.95 17.35 -0.45
CA VAL A 197 45.73 16.77 -1.55
C VAL A 197 45.76 17.80 -2.67
N LYS A 198 46.97 18.26 -3.03
CA LYS A 198 47.14 19.07 -4.24
C LYS A 198 46.87 18.16 -5.43
N ASN A 199 45.79 18.43 -6.18
CA ASN A 199 45.55 17.78 -7.47
C ASN A 199 46.82 17.90 -8.32
N GLN A 200 47.43 16.77 -8.68
CA GLN A 200 48.49 16.69 -9.69
C GLN A 200 47.88 16.77 -11.09
#